data_AF-A0A7V7XJR8-F1
#
_entry.id   AF-A0A7V7XJR8-F1
#
_cell.length_a   1.000
_cell.length_b   1.000
_cell.length_c   1.000
_cell.angle_alpha   90.00
_cell.angle_beta   90.00
_cell.angle_gamma   90.00
#
_symmetry.space_group_name_H-M   'P 1'
#
loop_
_entity.id
_entity.type
_entity.pdbx_description
1 polymer ?
#
loop_
_entity_poly.entity_id
_entity_poly.type
_entity_poly.pdbx_seq_one_letter_code
_entity_poly.pdbx_strand_id
1 'polypeptide(L)'
;MVFTKLAPHFLLEPPIDEVREVLARWQPPVVKSMGDIGYLPLVADVIPDTKLIQRFYWNHPAGEPGNFEGWINTYRESTLETWLGMFHGSLVSQQGNSRMYVESFNEAGASEAYLRFEAERVNTMFSRYGLRSVVINAAVGTTEAADWIRARDVGLLDAVRNTGSLIGLHAYAGLFITLWHGRTNLGNPNNDRRLYDDPRNLVFRPIIRYDDPDGLESWLAFRCRRDHEALRNMGYGDLKIVLTEFGLDNAGIETYRHYTNNESRGGWRTWVNDWQRLGLLDGKSAEEFYADQLLWADQQFQEYPFVEGMTIFTYHSDPVNRNWYDYDIRGPITNVLFRRWFGEEFAAYPTQPIVDPLVTPSPTIPPGPGPIHSVPDFHAVILASQQETNWFYEIEAARRYWEAFRPSVLLDYEIIHFLPHDVSLMITLITTPEMRYTVHDSILQRWPYVGIDVVEVTSAMQLAEILGSRAAANRRFG
;
A
#
# COMPACT_ATOMS: atom_id res chain seq x y z
N MET A 1 15.60 21.86 14.38
CA MET A 1 14.76 20.75 13.92
C MET A 1 14.28 21.13 12.53
N VAL A 2 14.63 20.35 11.50
CA VAL A 2 14.11 20.59 10.14
C VAL A 2 12.68 20.12 10.10
N PHE A 3 11.77 21.00 9.72
CA PHE A 3 10.36 20.65 9.56
C PHE A 3 10.16 20.18 8.12
N THR A 4 10.01 18.88 7.93
CA THR A 4 9.70 18.29 6.62
C THR A 4 8.28 17.74 6.63
N LYS A 5 7.60 17.83 5.48
CA LYS A 5 6.33 17.16 5.23
C LYS A 5 6.50 15.83 4.54
N LEU A 6 7.69 15.53 4.02
CA LEU A 6 7.98 14.21 3.47
C LEU A 6 7.96 13.16 4.57
N ALA A 7 7.37 12.02 4.24
CA ALA A 7 7.18 10.89 5.12
C ALA A 7 7.41 9.58 4.36
N PRO A 8 7.80 8.49 5.03
CA PRO A 8 7.87 7.18 4.40
C PRO A 8 6.48 6.55 4.26
N HIS A 9 6.26 5.85 3.15
CA HIS A 9 5.20 4.87 2.97
C HIS A 9 5.85 3.49 2.95
N PHE A 10 5.55 2.63 3.90
CA PHE A 10 6.08 1.26 4.00
C PHE A 10 5.04 0.23 3.53
N LEU A 11 5.48 -0.87 2.92
CA LEU A 11 4.60 -1.93 2.38
C LEU A 11 4.87 -3.25 3.11
N LEU A 12 3.89 -4.14 3.28
CA LEU A 12 4.13 -5.58 3.50
C LEU A 12 5.22 -5.94 4.54
N GLU A 13 5.18 -5.31 5.72
CA GLU A 13 6.01 -5.63 6.91
C GLU A 13 7.54 -5.56 6.69
N PRO A 14 8.11 -4.35 6.58
CA PRO A 14 9.57 -4.17 6.61
C PRO A 14 10.20 -4.66 7.93
N PRO A 15 11.52 -4.95 7.93
CA PRO A 15 12.24 -5.28 9.17
C PRO A 15 12.06 -4.18 10.23
N ILE A 16 11.47 -4.54 11.37
CA ILE A 16 11.02 -3.57 12.38
C ILE A 16 12.14 -2.67 12.91
N ASP A 17 13.34 -3.22 13.09
CA ASP A 17 14.49 -2.48 13.61
C ASP A 17 14.94 -1.40 12.62
N GLU A 18 14.89 -1.71 11.32
CA GLU A 18 15.19 -0.78 10.24
C GLU A 18 14.20 0.40 10.27
N VAL A 19 12.91 0.09 10.33
CA VAL A 19 11.82 1.07 10.40
C VAL A 19 11.97 1.98 11.63
N ARG A 20 12.24 1.39 12.80
CA ARG A 20 12.44 2.14 14.05
C ARG A 20 13.61 3.11 13.92
N GLU A 21 14.74 2.66 13.37
CA GLU A 21 15.92 3.51 13.18
C GLU A 21 15.62 4.69 12.24
N VAL A 22 14.97 4.40 11.12
CA VAL A 22 14.60 5.42 10.11
C VAL A 22 13.65 6.44 10.70
N LEU A 23 12.58 5.99 11.35
CA LEU A 23 11.57 6.87 11.93
C LEU A 23 12.11 7.68 13.12
N ALA A 24 12.98 7.09 13.94
CA ALA A 24 13.64 7.80 15.03
C ALA A 24 14.47 8.98 14.52
N ARG A 25 15.10 8.85 13.34
CA ARG A 25 15.87 9.93 12.69
C ARG A 25 14.97 10.93 11.97
N TRP A 26 13.99 10.44 11.21
CA TRP A 26 13.17 11.27 10.34
C TRP A 26 12.13 12.09 11.12
N GLN A 27 11.48 11.51 12.14
CA GLN A 27 10.40 12.15 12.91
C GLN A 27 9.33 12.82 12.01
N PRO A 28 8.76 12.09 11.03
CA PRO A 28 7.86 12.70 10.05
C PRO A 28 6.51 13.07 10.68
N PRO A 29 5.76 14.04 10.13
CA PRO A 29 4.45 14.42 10.69
C PRO A 29 3.37 13.33 10.51
N VAL A 30 3.55 12.49 9.49
CA VAL A 30 2.71 11.34 9.19
C VAL A 30 3.61 10.14 8.83
N VAL A 31 3.11 8.92 8.95
CA VAL A 31 3.72 7.71 8.37
C VAL A 31 2.60 6.86 7.82
N LYS A 32 2.80 6.25 6.66
CA LYS A 32 1.81 5.33 6.07
C LYS A 32 2.35 3.92 5.98
N SER A 33 1.46 2.98 6.26
CA SER A 33 1.61 1.55 6.06
C SER A 33 0.56 1.04 5.08
N MET A 34 0.97 0.12 4.21
CA MET A 34 0.07 -0.75 3.47
C MET A 34 0.33 -2.21 3.85
N GLY A 35 -0.67 -2.91 4.37
CA GLY A 35 -0.53 -4.31 4.81
C GLY A 35 -1.28 -4.58 6.11
N ASP A 36 -0.68 -5.38 6.99
CA ASP A 36 -1.18 -5.59 8.35
C ASP A 36 -0.93 -4.35 9.23
N ILE A 37 -1.82 -4.12 10.18
CA ILE A 37 -1.74 -3.09 11.23
C ILE A 37 -0.56 -3.32 12.17
N GLY A 38 -0.08 -4.56 12.26
CA GLY A 38 0.78 -5.05 13.34
C GLY A 38 1.97 -4.15 13.68
N TYR A 39 2.63 -3.53 12.71
CA TYR A 39 3.92 -2.89 12.97
C TYR A 39 3.89 -1.38 13.27
N LEU A 40 2.91 -0.60 12.78
CA LEU A 40 2.87 0.84 13.10
C LEU A 40 2.80 1.12 14.62
N PRO A 41 2.03 0.35 15.41
CA PRO A 41 2.05 0.47 16.88
C PRO A 41 3.41 0.13 17.49
N LEU A 42 4.15 -0.81 16.88
CA LEU A 42 5.47 -1.26 17.35
C LEU A 42 6.57 -0.24 17.14
N VAL A 43 6.34 0.80 16.33
CA VAL A 43 7.27 1.91 16.13
C VAL A 43 6.75 3.22 16.70
N ALA A 44 5.55 3.21 17.27
CA ALA A 44 4.87 4.43 17.69
C ALA A 44 5.52 5.13 18.89
N ASP A 45 6.39 4.43 19.63
CA ASP A 45 7.20 4.96 20.74
C ASP A 45 8.38 5.80 20.27
N VAL A 46 8.94 5.53 19.09
CA VAL A 46 10.05 6.33 18.54
C VAL A 46 9.57 7.57 17.79
N ILE A 47 8.27 7.69 17.54
CA ILE A 47 7.63 8.81 16.84
C ILE A 47 6.33 9.24 17.55
N PRO A 48 6.43 9.76 18.79
CA PRO A 48 5.27 10.00 19.66
C PRO A 48 4.24 10.98 19.08
N ASP A 49 4.68 11.93 18.26
CA ASP A 49 3.82 13.00 17.72
C ASP A 49 3.34 12.75 16.28
N THR A 50 3.74 11.63 15.68
CA THR A 50 3.43 11.29 14.29
C THR A 50 2.05 10.66 14.15
N LYS A 51 1.29 11.08 13.12
CA LYS A 51 0.04 10.43 12.73
C LYS A 51 0.34 9.12 11.99
N LEU A 52 -0.31 8.03 12.39
CA LEU A 52 -0.12 6.70 11.84
C LEU A 52 -1.25 6.41 10.87
N ILE A 53 -0.96 6.24 9.59
CA ILE A 53 -1.94 5.94 8.55
C ILE A 53 -1.82 4.47 8.17
N GLN A 54 -2.88 3.71 8.39
CA GLN A 54 -2.97 2.34 7.92
C GLN A 54 -3.90 2.25 6.72
N ARG A 55 -3.40 1.65 5.65
CA ARG A 55 -4.21 1.05 4.59
C ARG A 55 -4.17 -0.47 4.73
N PHE A 56 -5.34 -1.09 4.82
CA PHE A 56 -5.41 -2.54 4.76
C PHE A 56 -5.18 -3.02 3.33
N TYR A 57 -4.22 -3.92 3.14
CA TYR A 57 -4.05 -4.61 1.87
C TYR A 57 -4.88 -5.89 1.93
N TRP A 58 -5.87 -6.03 1.05
CA TRP A 58 -6.64 -7.26 0.93
C TRP A 58 -6.69 -7.71 -0.52
N ASN A 59 -6.39 -8.99 -0.73
CA ASN A 59 -6.54 -9.63 -2.04
C ASN A 59 -7.89 -10.36 -2.06
N HIS A 60 -8.97 -9.58 -2.03
CA HIS A 60 -10.33 -10.14 -1.90
C HIS A 60 -10.92 -10.46 -3.28
N PRO A 61 -11.53 -11.64 -3.51
CA PRO A 61 -12.07 -12.05 -4.81
C PRO A 61 -13.14 -11.10 -5.40
N ALA A 62 -13.83 -10.35 -4.53
CA ALA A 62 -14.89 -9.41 -4.92
C ALA A 62 -14.38 -8.03 -5.42
N GLY A 63 -13.07 -7.79 -5.48
CA GLY A 63 -12.58 -6.58 -6.14
C GLY A 63 -11.12 -6.27 -5.87
N GLU A 64 -10.45 -5.81 -6.93
CA GLU A 64 -9.21 -5.03 -6.82
C GLU A 64 -9.44 -3.85 -5.86
N PRO A 65 -8.40 -3.34 -5.17
CA PRO A 65 -8.51 -2.28 -4.16
C PRO A 65 -9.25 -0.99 -4.60
N GLY A 66 -9.48 -0.77 -5.90
CA GLY A 66 -10.26 0.35 -6.45
C GLY A 66 -11.67 0.01 -6.95
N ASN A 67 -12.11 -1.26 -6.94
CA ASN A 67 -13.42 -1.66 -7.46
C ASN A 67 -14.52 -1.62 -6.37
N PHE A 68 -14.82 -0.43 -5.86
CA PHE A 68 -15.86 -0.27 -4.85
C PHE A 68 -17.27 -0.62 -5.36
N GLU A 69 -17.55 -0.41 -6.65
CA GLU A 69 -18.83 -0.80 -7.23
C GLU A 69 -19.02 -2.33 -7.22
N GLY A 70 -17.96 -3.10 -7.49
CA GLY A 70 -17.97 -4.55 -7.30
C GLY A 70 -18.30 -4.92 -5.86
N TRP A 71 -17.65 -4.26 -4.91
CA TRP A 71 -17.87 -4.46 -3.48
C TRP A 71 -19.33 -4.23 -3.05
N ILE A 72 -19.94 -3.10 -3.41
CA ILE A 72 -21.36 -2.85 -3.08
C ILE A 72 -22.27 -3.89 -3.73
N ASN A 73 -22.01 -4.26 -4.98
CA ASN A 73 -22.86 -5.23 -5.68
C ASN A 73 -22.85 -6.60 -5.01
N THR A 74 -21.71 -6.98 -4.42
CA THR A 74 -21.54 -8.22 -3.66
C THR A 74 -22.23 -8.16 -2.29
N TYR A 75 -22.03 -7.08 -1.52
CA TYR A 75 -22.43 -7.05 -0.10
C TYR A 75 -23.69 -6.23 0.21
N ARG A 76 -24.17 -5.41 -0.74
CA ARG A 76 -25.42 -4.64 -0.70
C ARG A 76 -25.66 -3.97 0.67
N GLU A 77 -26.66 -4.45 1.41
CA GLU A 77 -27.13 -3.87 2.68
C GLU A 77 -26.13 -4.01 3.84
N SER A 78 -25.12 -4.89 3.73
CA SER A 78 -24.11 -5.11 4.78
C SER A 78 -22.72 -4.58 4.41
N THR A 79 -22.62 -3.67 3.44
CA THR A 79 -21.34 -3.16 2.90
C THR A 79 -20.38 -2.69 4.01
N LEU A 80 -20.86 -1.88 4.96
CA LEU A 80 -20.04 -1.37 6.07
C LEU A 80 -19.69 -2.45 7.09
N GLU A 81 -20.68 -3.18 7.62
CA GLU A 81 -20.42 -4.21 8.64
C GLU A 81 -19.55 -5.35 8.10
N THR A 82 -19.65 -5.68 6.80
CA THR A 82 -18.73 -6.63 6.15
C THR A 82 -17.31 -6.09 6.19
N TRP A 83 -17.10 -4.83 5.80
CA TRP A 83 -15.77 -4.20 5.83
C TRP A 83 -15.22 -4.15 7.27
N LEU A 84 -16.04 -3.74 8.24
CA LEU A 84 -15.65 -3.72 9.66
C LEU A 84 -15.35 -5.11 10.21
N GLY A 85 -16.11 -6.13 9.80
CA GLY A 85 -15.92 -7.52 10.19
C GLY A 85 -14.59 -8.08 9.71
N MET A 86 -14.21 -7.78 8.45
CA MET A 86 -12.92 -8.21 7.88
C MET A 86 -11.72 -7.74 8.68
N PHE A 87 -11.78 -6.51 9.22
CA PHE A 87 -10.66 -5.90 9.94
C PHE A 87 -10.88 -5.84 11.45
N HIS A 88 -11.89 -6.52 11.99
CA HIS A 88 -12.32 -6.33 13.37
C HIS A 88 -11.18 -6.50 14.38
N GLY A 89 -10.37 -7.56 14.25
CA GLY A 89 -9.23 -7.80 15.15
C GLY A 89 -8.22 -6.67 15.13
N SER A 90 -7.87 -6.19 13.94
CA SER A 90 -6.91 -5.10 13.75
C SER A 90 -7.48 -3.74 14.20
N LEU A 91 -8.78 -3.50 14.05
CA LEU A 91 -9.46 -2.30 14.54
C LEU A 91 -9.54 -2.28 16.07
N VAL A 92 -9.88 -3.41 16.70
CA VAL A 92 -9.94 -3.53 18.16
C VAL A 92 -8.55 -3.37 18.79
N SER A 93 -7.49 -3.90 18.16
CA SER A 93 -6.13 -3.75 18.69
C SER A 93 -5.65 -2.29 18.73
N GLN A 94 -6.25 -1.41 17.92
CA GLN A 94 -5.96 0.02 17.86
C GLN A 94 -6.98 0.91 18.56
N GLN A 95 -7.98 0.32 19.22
CA GLN A 95 -9.09 1.09 19.79
C GLN A 95 -8.59 2.19 20.75
N GLY A 96 -9.08 3.42 20.53
CA GLY A 96 -8.71 4.59 21.31
C GLY A 96 -7.34 5.21 20.97
N ASN A 97 -6.58 4.64 20.02
CA ASN A 97 -5.35 5.24 19.55
C ASN A 97 -5.65 6.48 18.71
N SER A 98 -5.59 7.65 19.34
CA SER A 98 -5.91 8.93 18.69
C SER A 98 -4.95 9.30 17.55
N ARG A 99 -3.78 8.66 17.45
CA ARG A 99 -2.83 8.88 16.35
C ARG A 99 -3.13 8.02 15.13
N MET A 100 -4.00 7.02 15.26
CA MET A 100 -4.29 6.07 14.19
C MET A 100 -5.40 6.59 13.26
N TYR A 101 -5.08 6.58 11.98
CA TYR A 101 -5.95 6.95 10.87
C TYR A 101 -6.08 5.74 9.93
N VAL A 102 -7.30 5.33 9.65
CA VAL A 102 -7.56 4.13 8.86
C VAL A 102 -8.12 4.51 7.50
N GLU A 103 -7.37 4.16 6.47
CA GLU A 103 -7.72 4.27 5.06
C GLU A 103 -8.53 3.04 4.62
N SER A 104 -9.48 3.24 3.70
CA SER A 104 -10.31 2.17 3.13
C SER A 104 -9.85 1.78 1.72
N PHE A 105 -10.66 2.08 0.71
CA PHE A 105 -10.42 1.73 -0.69
C PHE A 105 -9.43 2.70 -1.33
N ASN A 106 -8.75 2.21 -2.35
CA ASN A 106 -7.73 2.95 -3.07
C ASN A 106 -8.24 3.43 -4.41
N GLU A 107 -8.29 4.74 -4.62
CA GLU A 107 -8.74 5.33 -5.88
C GLU A 107 -10.12 4.82 -6.34
N ALA A 108 -11.02 4.57 -5.39
CA ALA A 108 -12.39 4.11 -5.66
C ALA A 108 -13.29 5.14 -6.39
N GLY A 109 -12.71 6.29 -6.79
CA GLY A 109 -13.42 7.40 -7.38
C GLY A 109 -14.24 8.19 -6.35
N ALA A 110 -15.29 8.84 -6.83
CA ALA A 110 -16.14 9.70 -6.00
C ALA A 110 -17.64 9.42 -6.22
N SER A 111 -18.01 8.17 -6.52
CA SER A 111 -19.43 7.81 -6.71
C SER A 111 -20.23 8.14 -5.44
N GLU A 112 -21.52 8.49 -5.59
CA GLU A 112 -22.36 8.85 -4.43
C GLU A 112 -22.41 7.71 -3.40
N ALA A 113 -22.48 6.47 -3.87
CA ALA A 113 -22.53 5.30 -3.00
C ALA A 113 -21.22 5.15 -2.20
N TYR A 114 -20.06 5.38 -2.83
CA TYR A 114 -18.77 5.40 -2.14
C TYR A 114 -18.68 6.50 -1.09
N LEU A 115 -19.08 7.72 -1.44
CA LEU A 115 -19.03 8.85 -0.50
C LEU A 115 -19.99 8.66 0.68
N ARG A 116 -21.17 8.05 0.46
CA ARG A 116 -22.09 7.65 1.55
C ARG A 116 -21.49 6.60 2.47
N PHE A 117 -20.88 5.56 1.90
CA PHE A 117 -20.15 4.55 2.66
C PHE A 117 -19.04 5.18 3.51
N GLU A 118 -18.22 6.06 2.92
CA GLU A 118 -17.17 6.75 3.65
C GLU A 118 -17.74 7.62 4.79
N ALA A 119 -18.87 8.31 4.57
CA ALA A 119 -19.50 9.12 5.62
C ALA A 119 -19.95 8.26 6.81
N GLU A 120 -20.56 7.10 6.53
CA GLU A 120 -20.99 6.15 7.56
C GLU A 120 -19.78 5.50 8.26
N ARG A 121 -18.76 5.11 7.50
CA ARG A 121 -17.53 4.51 8.01
C ARG A 121 -16.80 5.45 8.96
N VAL A 122 -16.61 6.72 8.59
CA VAL A 122 -15.94 7.72 9.44
C VAL A 122 -16.62 7.85 10.80
N ASN A 123 -17.95 8.01 10.80
CA ASN A 123 -18.73 8.13 12.03
C ASN A 123 -18.68 6.85 12.88
N THR A 124 -18.78 5.69 12.23
CA THR A 124 -18.76 4.39 12.92
C THR A 124 -17.37 4.07 13.48
N MET A 125 -16.31 4.35 12.73
CA MET A 125 -14.93 4.19 13.17
C MET A 125 -14.63 5.02 14.41
N PHE A 126 -15.05 6.28 14.40
CA PHE A 126 -14.84 7.18 15.52
C PHE A 126 -15.68 6.78 16.75
N SER A 127 -16.97 6.49 16.57
CA SER A 127 -17.87 6.18 17.69
C SER A 127 -17.65 4.79 18.29
N ARG A 128 -17.36 3.77 17.47
CA ARG A 128 -17.19 2.37 17.91
C ARG A 128 -15.77 2.06 18.37
N TYR A 129 -14.76 2.63 17.69
CA TYR A 129 -13.35 2.29 17.94
C TYR A 129 -12.51 3.48 18.43
N GLY A 130 -13.05 4.71 18.46
CA GLY A 130 -12.24 5.90 18.78
C GLY A 130 -11.13 6.17 17.74
N LEU A 131 -11.27 5.60 16.54
CA LEU A 131 -10.31 5.70 15.45
C LEU A 131 -10.72 6.78 14.46
N ARG A 132 -9.74 7.41 13.83
CA ARG A 132 -9.97 8.37 12.75
C ARG A 132 -9.80 7.70 11.41
N SER A 133 -10.23 8.37 10.35
CA SER A 133 -10.16 7.86 8.99
C SER A 133 -9.31 8.73 8.08
N VAL A 134 -8.75 8.13 7.04
CA VAL A 134 -8.41 8.82 5.80
C VAL A 134 -9.46 8.44 4.76
N VAL A 135 -10.08 9.44 4.12
CA VAL A 135 -11.23 9.24 3.21
C VAL A 135 -10.89 9.62 1.78
N ILE A 136 -11.73 9.16 0.84
CA ILE A 136 -11.67 9.40 -0.61
C ILE A 136 -10.47 8.72 -1.28
N ASN A 137 -9.25 9.06 -0.85
CA ASN A 137 -8.00 8.49 -1.31
C ASN A 137 -7.90 8.41 -2.85
N ALA A 138 -8.08 9.55 -3.52
CA ALA A 138 -8.12 9.67 -4.97
C ALA A 138 -6.85 10.32 -5.53
N ALA A 139 -6.49 9.97 -6.78
CA ALA A 139 -5.42 10.68 -7.49
C ALA A 139 -5.75 12.16 -7.69
N VAL A 140 -4.79 13.03 -7.37
CA VAL A 140 -4.91 14.47 -7.60
C VAL A 140 -5.23 14.75 -9.08
N GLY A 141 -6.11 15.71 -9.32
CA GLY A 141 -6.55 16.02 -10.68
C GLY A 141 -7.72 15.17 -11.19
N THR A 142 -8.08 14.06 -10.53
CA THR A 142 -9.22 13.22 -10.95
C THR A 142 -10.55 13.62 -10.31
N THR A 143 -10.50 14.30 -9.17
CA THR A 143 -11.65 14.94 -8.51
C THR A 143 -12.08 16.20 -9.24
N GLU A 144 -13.38 16.46 -9.29
CA GLU A 144 -13.96 17.71 -9.77
C GLU A 144 -14.72 18.45 -8.65
N ALA A 145 -15.04 19.74 -8.87
CA ALA A 145 -15.82 20.51 -7.91
C ALA A 145 -17.18 19.85 -7.58
N ALA A 146 -17.79 19.16 -8.56
CA ALA A 146 -19.03 18.42 -8.38
C ALA A 146 -18.88 17.24 -7.40
N ASP A 147 -17.71 16.60 -7.34
CA ASP A 147 -17.45 15.50 -6.41
C ASP A 147 -17.37 16.01 -4.96
N TRP A 148 -16.75 17.18 -4.76
CA TRP A 148 -16.69 17.82 -3.44
C TRP A 148 -18.08 18.30 -2.98
N ILE A 149 -18.91 18.82 -3.89
CA ILE A 149 -20.32 19.14 -3.60
C ILE A 149 -21.07 17.87 -3.20
N ARG A 150 -20.90 16.77 -3.93
CA ARG A 150 -21.50 15.47 -3.60
C ARG A 150 -21.06 14.98 -2.23
N ALA A 151 -19.77 15.05 -1.91
CA ALA A 151 -19.22 14.67 -0.61
C ALA A 151 -19.83 15.48 0.54
N ARG A 152 -20.06 16.79 0.33
CA ARG A 152 -20.79 17.63 1.27
C ARG A 152 -22.24 17.15 1.43
N ASP A 153 -22.94 16.96 0.32
CA ASP A 153 -24.38 16.67 0.32
C ASP A 153 -24.73 15.31 0.95
N VAL A 154 -23.80 14.35 0.90
CA VAL A 154 -23.94 13.06 1.61
C VAL A 154 -23.44 13.10 3.06
N GLY A 155 -22.96 14.25 3.55
CA GLY A 155 -22.51 14.45 4.92
C GLY A 155 -21.08 13.98 5.22
N LEU A 156 -20.30 13.57 4.21
CA LEU A 156 -18.92 13.11 4.42
C LEU A 156 -18.03 14.22 4.98
N LEU A 157 -18.10 15.44 4.45
CA LEU A 157 -17.24 16.53 4.89
C LEU A 157 -17.50 16.94 6.34
N ASP A 158 -18.76 16.91 6.78
CA ASP A 158 -19.11 17.13 8.18
C ASP A 158 -18.60 15.99 9.08
N ALA A 159 -18.71 14.73 8.64
CA ALA A 159 -18.16 13.59 9.36
C ALA A 159 -16.63 13.71 9.53
N VAL A 160 -15.92 14.13 8.48
CA VAL A 160 -14.47 14.37 8.52
C VAL A 160 -14.13 15.47 9.53
N ARG A 161 -14.82 16.62 9.46
CA ARG A 161 -14.63 17.73 10.40
C ARG A 161 -14.87 17.30 11.85
N ASN A 162 -16.00 16.64 12.11
CA ASN A 162 -16.45 16.32 13.47
C ASN A 162 -15.57 15.28 14.16
N THR A 163 -14.89 14.42 13.40
CA THR A 163 -14.02 13.36 13.93
C THR A 163 -12.54 13.74 13.92
N GLY A 164 -12.18 14.85 13.25
CA GLY A 164 -10.78 15.21 12.98
C GLY A 164 -10.08 14.22 12.04
N SER A 165 -10.85 13.54 11.18
CA SER A 165 -10.35 12.67 10.11
C SER A 165 -9.69 13.49 9.00
N LEU A 166 -9.01 12.84 8.06
CA LEU A 166 -8.25 13.47 6.99
C LEU A 166 -8.83 13.12 5.61
N ILE A 167 -8.59 14.00 4.64
CA ILE A 167 -8.79 13.72 3.23
C ILE A 167 -7.48 13.16 2.66
N GLY A 168 -7.53 11.98 2.04
CA GLY A 168 -6.38 11.37 1.37
C GLY A 168 -6.37 11.68 -0.12
N LEU A 169 -5.20 12.01 -0.67
CA LEU A 169 -4.99 12.18 -2.10
C LEU A 169 -3.66 11.55 -2.55
N HIS A 170 -3.60 11.01 -3.77
CA HIS A 170 -2.34 10.58 -4.38
C HIS A 170 -1.78 11.68 -5.27
N ALA A 171 -0.60 12.17 -4.93
CA ALA A 171 0.08 13.26 -5.62
C ALA A 171 1.30 12.73 -6.39
N TYR A 172 1.02 12.11 -7.53
CA TYR A 172 2.04 11.66 -8.46
C TYR A 172 2.29 12.66 -9.59
N ALA A 173 3.51 12.61 -10.13
CA ALA A 173 3.90 13.25 -11.38
C ALA A 173 4.61 12.24 -12.30
N GLY A 174 4.90 12.63 -13.55
CA GLY A 174 5.59 11.80 -14.52
C GLY A 174 7.10 11.99 -14.49
N LEU A 175 7.69 12.52 -15.56
CA LEU A 175 9.13 12.68 -15.75
C LEU A 175 9.81 13.54 -14.67
N PHE A 176 9.10 14.51 -14.09
CA PHE A 176 9.59 15.31 -12.96
C PHE A 176 8.43 15.78 -12.08
N ILE A 177 8.68 16.03 -10.79
CA ILE A 177 7.64 16.49 -9.85
C ILE A 177 7.04 17.85 -10.27
N THR A 178 7.83 18.69 -10.94
CA THR A 178 7.42 20.01 -11.43
C THR A 178 6.65 19.94 -12.77
N LEU A 179 6.29 18.74 -13.23
CA LEU A 179 5.75 18.55 -14.56
C LEU A 179 4.32 19.08 -14.67
N TRP A 180 4.15 20.00 -15.60
CA TRP A 180 2.90 20.66 -15.92
C TRP A 180 2.10 19.81 -16.91
N HIS A 181 1.22 18.91 -16.46
CA HIS A 181 0.07 18.41 -17.24
C HIS A 181 -0.81 17.39 -16.48
N GLY A 182 -2.01 17.13 -17.00
CA GLY A 182 -3.00 16.13 -16.54
C GLY A 182 -4.42 16.70 -16.71
N ARG A 183 -5.45 15.92 -17.05
CA ARG A 183 -6.80 16.44 -17.41
C ARG A 183 -7.36 17.42 -16.37
N THR A 184 -7.73 18.64 -16.78
CA THR A 184 -9.13 19.09 -16.86
C THR A 184 -9.53 19.65 -18.23
N ASN A 185 -8.64 19.71 -19.24
CA ASN A 185 -9.06 20.11 -20.58
C ASN A 185 -8.16 19.54 -21.69
N LEU A 186 -8.50 18.35 -22.21
CA LEU A 186 -8.05 17.90 -23.53
C LEU A 186 -8.48 18.84 -24.67
N GLY A 187 -9.33 19.83 -24.38
CA GLY A 187 -9.76 20.86 -25.32
C GLY A 187 -9.02 22.20 -25.22
N ASN A 188 -8.06 22.38 -24.29
CA ASN A 188 -7.32 23.64 -24.17
C ASN A 188 -5.88 23.50 -24.72
N PRO A 189 -5.65 23.77 -26.01
CA PRO A 189 -4.32 23.68 -26.63
C PRO A 189 -3.29 24.67 -26.02
N ASN A 190 -3.71 25.62 -25.19
CA ASN A 190 -2.79 26.55 -24.54
C ASN A 190 -2.04 25.97 -23.34
N ASN A 191 -2.56 24.90 -22.71
CA ASN A 191 -1.83 24.18 -21.65
C ASN A 191 -0.66 23.37 -22.21
N ASP A 192 -0.69 23.07 -23.50
CA ASP A 192 0.30 22.27 -24.24
C ASP A 192 1.58 23.06 -24.56
N ARG A 193 1.49 24.39 -24.62
CA ARG A 193 2.58 25.24 -25.15
C ARG A 193 3.87 25.18 -24.33
N ARG A 194 3.77 24.89 -23.02
CA ARG A 194 4.93 24.78 -22.12
C ARG A 194 5.63 23.41 -22.18
N LEU A 195 5.03 22.40 -22.82
CA LEU A 195 5.69 21.10 -23.08
C LEU A 195 6.77 21.21 -24.15
N TYR A 196 6.69 22.23 -25.00
CA TYR A 196 7.67 22.52 -26.04
C TYR A 196 8.84 23.37 -25.53
N ASP A 197 8.79 23.85 -24.28
CA ASP A 197 9.95 24.46 -23.66
C ASP A 197 10.98 23.37 -23.35
N ASP A 198 12.26 23.71 -23.47
CA ASP A 198 13.36 22.82 -23.09
C ASP A 198 13.13 22.29 -21.65
N PRO A 199 13.04 20.97 -21.42
CA PRO A 199 12.72 20.40 -20.12
C PRO A 199 13.70 20.82 -19.04
N ARG A 200 14.95 21.19 -19.40
CA ARG A 200 15.93 21.78 -18.46
C ARG A 200 15.45 23.08 -17.85
N ASN A 201 14.62 23.83 -18.54
CA ASN A 201 14.03 25.06 -18.04
C ASN A 201 12.83 24.82 -17.12
N LEU A 202 12.28 23.60 -17.05
CA LEU A 202 11.08 23.27 -16.27
C LEU A 202 11.39 22.64 -14.91
N VAL A 203 12.58 22.07 -14.74
CA VAL A 203 13.00 21.48 -13.47
C VAL A 203 13.19 22.58 -12.42
N PHE A 204 12.60 22.39 -11.23
CA PHE A 204 12.72 23.30 -10.08
C PHE A 204 12.18 24.73 -10.25
N ARG A 205 11.38 25.01 -11.27
CA ARG A 205 10.69 26.32 -11.35
C ARG A 205 9.81 26.48 -10.11
N PRO A 206 9.92 27.57 -9.32
CA PRO A 206 9.09 27.79 -8.13
C PRO A 206 7.58 27.76 -8.44
N ILE A 207 6.76 27.42 -7.43
CA ILE A 207 5.30 27.39 -7.59
C ILE A 207 4.83 28.73 -8.13
N ILE A 208 3.98 28.66 -9.14
CA ILE A 208 3.22 29.83 -9.56
C ILE A 208 2.35 30.24 -8.36
N ARG A 209 2.60 31.47 -7.88
CA ARG A 209 2.15 32.03 -6.59
C ARG A 209 0.71 31.66 -6.18
N TYR A 210 0.45 31.74 -4.88
CA TYR A 210 -0.86 31.43 -4.28
C TYR A 210 -2.04 32.22 -4.88
N ASP A 211 -1.77 33.34 -5.54
CA ASP A 211 -2.75 34.21 -6.20
C ASP A 211 -2.90 33.98 -7.70
N ASP A 212 -2.11 33.10 -8.33
CA ASP A 212 -2.21 32.84 -9.76
C ASP A 212 -3.29 31.78 -10.07
N PRO A 213 -4.34 32.12 -10.84
CA PRO A 213 -5.38 31.18 -11.25
C PRO A 213 -4.84 30.00 -12.08
N ASP A 214 -3.80 30.22 -12.89
CA ASP A 214 -3.16 29.15 -13.67
C ASP A 214 -2.36 28.21 -12.74
N GLY A 215 -1.99 28.68 -11.55
CA GLY A 215 -1.32 27.90 -10.51
C GLY A 215 -2.17 26.75 -9.96
N LEU A 216 -3.50 26.83 -10.01
CA LEU A 216 -4.39 25.78 -9.48
C LEU A 216 -4.43 24.52 -10.35
N GLU A 217 -4.26 24.67 -11.67
CA GLU A 217 -4.27 23.55 -12.63
C GLU A 217 -2.86 23.11 -13.05
N SER A 218 -1.84 23.79 -12.52
CA SER A 218 -0.44 23.73 -12.94
C SER A 218 0.20 22.34 -12.91
N TRP A 219 0.81 22.00 -11.79
CA TRP A 219 1.60 20.79 -11.62
C TRP A 219 0.72 19.72 -11.01
N LEU A 220 0.73 18.55 -11.63
CA LEU A 220 -0.18 17.46 -11.30
C LEU A 220 -0.14 17.15 -9.80
N ALA A 221 1.06 16.91 -9.26
CA ALA A 221 1.28 16.59 -7.86
C ALA A 221 0.80 17.67 -6.87
N PHE A 222 0.59 18.92 -7.31
CA PHE A 222 0.18 20.04 -6.46
C PHE A 222 -1.30 20.40 -6.58
N ARG A 223 -2.08 19.65 -7.36
CA ARG A 223 -3.52 19.90 -7.56
C ARG A 223 -4.37 19.68 -6.31
N CYS A 224 -3.82 19.11 -5.25
CA CYS A 224 -4.47 19.16 -3.93
C CYS A 224 -4.81 20.59 -3.49
N ARG A 225 -4.11 21.63 -4.00
CA ARG A 225 -4.47 23.04 -3.77
C ARG A 225 -5.82 23.39 -4.40
N ARG A 226 -6.10 22.91 -5.62
CA ARG A 226 -7.40 23.08 -6.29
C ARG A 226 -8.51 22.41 -5.47
N ASP A 227 -8.26 21.20 -4.98
CA ASP A 227 -9.19 20.49 -4.11
C ASP A 227 -9.45 21.25 -2.80
N HIS A 228 -8.40 21.78 -2.17
CA HIS A 228 -8.53 22.62 -0.98
C HIS A 228 -9.29 23.92 -1.24
N GLU A 229 -9.08 24.57 -2.38
CA GLU A 229 -9.84 25.75 -2.78
C GLU A 229 -11.33 25.46 -2.97
N ALA A 230 -11.68 24.31 -3.58
CA ALA A 230 -13.06 23.86 -3.68
C ALA A 230 -13.69 23.65 -2.29
N LEU A 231 -12.96 23.00 -1.37
CA LEU A 231 -13.39 22.82 0.02
C LEU A 231 -13.57 24.18 0.72
N ARG A 232 -12.60 25.09 0.59
CA ARG A 232 -12.63 26.44 1.18
C ARG A 232 -13.86 27.23 0.73
N ASN A 233 -14.18 27.20 -0.56
CA ASN A 233 -15.33 27.90 -1.13
C ASN A 233 -16.67 27.35 -0.62
N MET A 234 -16.70 26.10 -0.16
CA MET A 234 -17.87 25.49 0.49
C MET A 234 -17.88 25.67 2.01
N GLY A 235 -16.92 26.40 2.58
CA GLY A 235 -16.79 26.58 4.03
C GLY A 235 -16.08 25.44 4.75
N TYR A 236 -15.33 24.58 4.04
CA TYR A 236 -14.54 23.45 4.55
C TYR A 236 -13.02 23.67 4.43
N GLY A 237 -12.58 24.93 4.40
CA GLY A 237 -11.16 25.27 4.26
C GLY A 237 -10.30 24.91 5.48
N ASP A 238 -10.92 24.55 6.59
CA ASP A 238 -10.30 24.05 7.82
C ASP A 238 -9.90 22.57 7.73
N LEU A 239 -10.48 21.81 6.80
CA LEU A 239 -10.17 20.40 6.61
C LEU A 239 -8.73 20.20 6.17
N LYS A 240 -8.16 19.08 6.63
CA LYS A 240 -6.77 18.71 6.41
C LYS A 240 -6.64 17.63 5.35
N ILE A 241 -5.61 17.75 4.54
CA ILE A 241 -5.25 16.82 3.48
C ILE A 241 -3.95 16.12 3.88
N VAL A 242 -3.87 14.83 3.61
CA VAL A 242 -2.61 14.08 3.58
C VAL A 242 -2.41 13.54 2.17
N LEU A 243 -1.20 13.70 1.63
CA LEU A 243 -0.84 13.05 0.38
C LEU A 243 -0.39 11.64 0.72
N THR A 244 -1.35 10.71 0.66
CA THR A 244 -1.20 9.31 1.06
C THR A 244 -0.32 8.51 0.12
N GLU A 245 -0.04 9.05 -1.06
CA GLU A 245 1.01 8.58 -1.97
C GLU A 245 1.61 9.79 -2.68
N PHE A 246 2.93 9.87 -2.75
CA PHE A 246 3.65 11.00 -3.35
C PHE A 246 4.89 10.49 -4.08
N GLY A 247 5.18 11.04 -5.26
CA GLY A 247 6.39 10.70 -6.00
C GLY A 247 6.21 10.77 -7.51
N LEU A 248 6.97 9.93 -8.21
CA LEU A 248 6.85 9.76 -9.65
C LEU A 248 6.18 8.43 -9.94
N ASP A 249 5.25 8.44 -10.88
CA ASP A 249 4.48 7.29 -11.33
C ASP A 249 4.18 7.43 -12.83
N ASN A 250 3.33 6.55 -13.36
CA ASN A 250 2.69 6.63 -14.66
C ASN A 250 1.66 7.78 -14.76
N ALA A 251 1.95 8.94 -14.17
CA ALA A 251 1.04 10.07 -14.11
C ALA A 251 1.18 11.01 -15.33
N GLY A 252 0.05 11.29 -15.98
CA GLY A 252 -0.09 12.29 -17.04
C GLY A 252 0.33 11.82 -18.43
N ILE A 253 -0.68 11.54 -19.26
CA ILE A 253 -0.54 10.87 -20.56
C ILE A 253 0.45 11.55 -21.55
N GLU A 254 0.57 12.86 -21.46
CA GLU A 254 1.41 13.64 -22.38
C GLU A 254 2.91 13.46 -22.08
N THR A 255 3.31 13.12 -20.85
CA THR A 255 4.70 12.76 -20.58
C THR A 255 5.12 11.61 -21.49
N TYR A 256 4.27 10.59 -21.61
CA TYR A 256 4.61 9.39 -22.34
C TYR A 256 4.77 9.68 -23.83
N ARG A 257 3.80 10.39 -24.38
CA ARG A 257 3.77 10.75 -25.80
C ARG A 257 4.98 11.56 -26.22
N HIS A 258 5.38 12.53 -25.41
CA HIS A 258 6.44 13.47 -25.79
C HIS A 258 7.84 13.00 -25.41
N TYR A 259 8.00 12.35 -24.25
CA TYR A 259 9.32 12.05 -23.72
C TYR A 259 9.70 10.58 -23.76
N THR A 260 8.75 9.65 -23.78
CA THR A 260 9.07 8.21 -23.63
C THR A 260 8.78 7.36 -24.87
N ASN A 261 8.46 7.98 -26.01
CA ASN A 261 7.97 7.28 -27.20
C ASN A 261 6.75 6.38 -26.91
N ASN A 262 5.83 6.83 -26.05
CA ASN A 262 4.64 6.09 -25.57
C ASN A 262 4.93 4.86 -24.70
N GLU A 263 6.13 4.72 -24.14
CA GLU A 263 6.39 3.67 -23.17
C GLU A 263 5.93 4.06 -21.77
N SER A 264 5.14 3.19 -21.13
CA SER A 264 4.73 3.38 -19.75
C SER A 264 5.95 3.47 -18.82
N ARG A 265 5.81 4.25 -17.75
CA ARG A 265 6.78 4.30 -16.65
C ARG A 265 6.06 3.91 -15.37
N GLY A 266 6.77 3.24 -14.48
CA GLY A 266 6.29 2.96 -13.13
C GLY A 266 6.84 4.06 -12.22
N GLY A 267 7.69 3.68 -11.28
CA GLY A 267 8.33 4.61 -10.36
C GLY A 267 9.54 5.35 -10.93
N TRP A 268 10.16 6.16 -10.07
CA TRP A 268 11.30 7.04 -10.40
C TRP A 268 12.45 6.32 -11.12
N ARG A 269 12.72 5.04 -10.83
CA ARG A 269 13.81 4.27 -11.45
C ARG A 269 13.62 4.10 -12.95
N THR A 270 12.37 4.03 -13.41
CA THR A 270 12.06 3.84 -14.83
C THR A 270 12.32 5.12 -15.65
N TRP A 271 12.44 6.27 -14.98
CA TRP A 271 12.71 7.57 -15.62
C TRP A 271 14.21 7.87 -15.81
N VAL A 272 15.11 7.05 -15.26
CA VAL A 272 16.56 7.31 -15.24
C VAL A 272 17.14 7.45 -16.65
N ASN A 273 16.78 6.54 -17.56
CA ASN A 273 17.23 6.59 -18.94
C ASN A 273 16.76 7.86 -19.66
N ASP A 274 15.55 8.33 -19.33
CA ASP A 274 14.99 9.56 -19.89
C ASP A 274 15.72 10.79 -19.35
N TRP A 275 16.02 10.85 -18.05
CA TRP A 275 16.83 11.93 -17.47
C TRP A 275 18.22 12.00 -18.07
N GLN A 276 18.87 10.86 -18.26
CA GLN A 276 20.20 10.80 -18.88
C GLN A 276 20.17 11.26 -20.34
N ARG A 277 19.21 10.75 -21.12
CA ARG A 277 19.03 11.12 -22.53
C ARG A 277 18.74 12.61 -22.72
N LEU A 278 17.98 13.20 -21.80
CA LEU A 278 17.64 14.62 -21.80
C LEU A 278 18.74 15.51 -21.19
N GLY A 279 19.82 14.92 -20.67
CA GLY A 279 20.91 15.66 -20.02
C GLY A 279 20.50 16.36 -18.72
N LEU A 280 19.49 15.83 -18.01
CA LEU A 280 18.93 16.44 -16.80
C LEU A 280 19.74 16.12 -15.54
N LEU A 281 20.53 15.05 -15.55
CA LEU A 281 21.32 14.65 -14.39
C LEU A 281 22.43 15.65 -14.06
N ASP A 282 22.99 16.35 -15.06
CA ASP A 282 24.00 17.40 -14.88
C ASP A 282 25.14 17.02 -13.91
N GLY A 283 25.70 15.82 -14.10
CA GLY A 283 26.78 15.29 -13.26
C GLY A 283 26.36 14.64 -11.92
N LYS A 284 25.06 14.64 -11.60
CA LYS A 284 24.49 13.96 -10.43
C LYS A 284 24.19 12.49 -10.72
N SER A 285 24.08 11.69 -9.66
CA SER A 285 23.43 10.38 -9.76
C SER A 285 21.91 10.54 -9.96
N ALA A 286 21.25 9.48 -10.42
CA ALA A 286 19.79 9.47 -10.54
C ALA A 286 19.10 9.63 -9.18
N GLU A 287 19.66 9.02 -8.14
CA GLU A 287 19.20 9.11 -6.76
C GLU A 287 19.32 10.53 -6.20
N GLU A 288 20.45 11.20 -6.46
CA GLU A 288 20.63 12.61 -6.11
C GLU A 288 19.63 13.51 -6.85
N PHE A 289 19.44 13.27 -8.16
CA PHE A 289 18.49 14.03 -8.96
C PHE A 289 17.05 13.85 -8.47
N TYR A 290 16.64 12.64 -8.10
CA TYR A 290 15.30 12.39 -7.58
C TYR A 290 15.13 12.93 -6.16
N ALA A 291 16.13 12.78 -5.28
CA ALA A 291 16.12 13.38 -3.95
C ALA A 291 15.98 14.91 -4.01
N ASP A 292 16.65 15.57 -4.95
CA ASP A 292 16.50 17.02 -5.15
C ASP A 292 15.06 17.41 -5.52
N GLN A 293 14.37 16.60 -6.34
CA GLN A 293 12.96 16.83 -6.68
C GLN A 293 12.05 16.72 -5.45
N LEU A 294 12.27 15.70 -4.62
CA LEU A 294 11.54 15.50 -3.38
C LEU A 294 11.77 16.67 -2.41
N LEU A 295 13.02 17.06 -2.18
CA LEU A 295 13.39 18.18 -1.29
C LEU A 295 12.81 19.50 -1.75
N TRP A 296 12.85 19.75 -3.06
CA TRP A 296 12.23 20.93 -3.62
C TRP A 296 10.71 20.91 -3.40
N ALA A 297 10.06 19.76 -3.58
CA ALA A 297 8.62 19.66 -3.38
C ALA A 297 8.24 19.89 -1.92
N ASP A 298 9.00 19.31 -1.00
CA ASP A 298 8.87 19.54 0.44
C ASP A 298 8.87 21.03 0.78
N GLN A 299 9.86 21.78 0.26
CA GLN A 299 9.96 23.23 0.45
C GLN A 299 8.71 23.94 -0.05
N GLN A 300 8.20 23.57 -1.23
CA GLN A 300 6.99 24.19 -1.76
C GLN A 300 5.75 23.87 -0.91
N PHE A 301 5.61 22.61 -0.46
CA PHE A 301 4.48 22.18 0.37
C PHE A 301 4.52 22.76 1.78
N GLN A 302 5.65 23.28 2.27
CA GLN A 302 5.68 24.06 3.52
C GLN A 302 4.73 25.27 3.48
N GLU A 303 4.46 25.83 2.30
CA GLU A 303 3.53 26.95 2.14
C GLU A 303 2.05 26.54 2.27
N TYR A 304 1.74 25.24 2.33
CA TYR A 304 0.37 24.72 2.32
C TYR A 304 -0.04 24.17 3.69
N PRO A 305 -0.50 25.01 4.63
CA PRO A 305 -0.80 24.59 6.02
C PRO A 305 -1.96 23.59 6.13
N PHE A 306 -2.72 23.37 5.05
CA PHE A 306 -3.76 22.34 4.98
C PHE A 306 -3.19 20.95 4.66
N VAL A 307 -1.95 20.83 4.17
CA VAL A 307 -1.26 19.55 3.94
C VAL A 307 -0.50 19.15 5.19
N GLU A 308 -0.92 18.04 5.82
CA GLU A 308 -0.34 17.47 7.04
C GLU A 308 0.99 16.74 6.77
N GLY A 309 1.09 16.09 5.62
CA GLY A 309 2.28 15.35 5.21
C GLY A 309 2.12 14.69 3.85
N MET A 310 3.20 14.15 3.33
CA MET A 310 3.30 13.54 2.00
C MET A 310 4.12 12.26 2.10
N THR A 311 3.47 11.11 1.93
CA THR A 311 4.11 9.81 2.09
C THR A 311 4.68 9.33 0.76
N ILE A 312 6.01 9.30 0.66
CA ILE A 312 6.72 8.90 -0.55
C ILE A 312 6.44 7.43 -0.82
N PHE A 313 5.79 7.13 -1.95
CA PHE A 313 5.55 5.77 -2.42
C PHE A 313 6.78 5.31 -3.21
N THR A 314 7.64 4.42 -2.70
CA THR A 314 7.59 3.77 -1.37
C THR A 314 8.97 3.72 -0.72
N TYR A 315 9.02 3.69 0.62
CA TYR A 315 10.26 3.52 1.37
C TYR A 315 10.97 2.23 1.00
N HIS A 316 10.25 1.12 0.81
CA HIS A 316 10.85 -0.13 0.35
C HIS A 316 9.87 -0.92 -0.52
N SER A 317 10.43 -1.78 -1.36
CA SER A 317 9.68 -2.72 -2.18
C SER A 317 9.60 -4.12 -1.55
N ASP A 318 8.68 -4.95 -2.07
CA ASP A 318 8.66 -6.38 -1.76
C ASP A 318 9.89 -7.04 -2.40
N PRO A 319 10.86 -7.54 -1.61
CA PRO A 319 12.09 -8.12 -2.16
C PRO A 319 11.84 -9.43 -2.92
N VAL A 320 10.73 -10.12 -2.64
CA VAL A 320 10.40 -11.43 -3.22
C VAL A 320 9.72 -11.24 -4.58
N ASN A 321 8.64 -10.46 -4.62
CA ASN A 321 7.85 -10.31 -5.84
C ASN A 321 8.31 -9.15 -6.73
N ARG A 322 9.23 -8.30 -6.24
CA ARG A 322 9.68 -7.07 -6.90
C ARG A 322 8.55 -6.09 -7.23
N ASN A 323 7.38 -6.27 -6.59
CA ASN A 323 6.28 -5.33 -6.71
C ASN A 323 6.76 -3.98 -6.20
N TRP A 324 6.57 -2.96 -7.03
CA TRP A 324 6.96 -1.57 -6.75
C TRP A 324 8.46 -1.34 -6.54
N TYR A 325 9.33 -2.23 -7.02
CA TYR A 325 10.78 -2.03 -6.97
C TYR A 325 11.22 -0.69 -7.60
N ASP A 326 10.52 -0.26 -8.65
CA ASP A 326 10.80 0.99 -9.35
C ASP A 326 10.54 2.26 -8.51
N TYR A 327 9.86 2.12 -7.36
CA TYR A 327 9.49 3.21 -6.45
C TYR A 327 10.36 3.25 -5.19
N ASP A 328 11.19 2.23 -4.95
CA ASP A 328 11.96 2.04 -3.72
C ASP A 328 12.99 3.15 -3.50
N ILE A 329 12.85 3.89 -2.39
CA ILE A 329 13.76 4.97 -1.97
C ILE A 329 14.74 4.56 -0.85
N ARG A 330 14.72 3.30 -0.40
CA ARG A 330 15.63 2.80 0.63
C ARG A 330 17.08 2.93 0.18
N GLY A 331 17.95 3.26 1.12
CA GLY A 331 19.39 3.35 0.89
C GLY A 331 19.78 4.70 0.26
N PRO A 332 20.35 4.76 -0.96
CA PRO A 332 21.02 5.96 -1.46
C PRO A 332 20.14 7.22 -1.47
N ILE A 333 18.87 7.14 -1.88
CA ILE A 333 17.97 8.31 -1.85
C ILE A 333 17.73 8.77 -0.42
N THR A 334 17.37 7.86 0.49
CA THR A 334 17.17 8.19 1.91
C THR A 334 18.43 8.81 2.51
N ASN A 335 19.63 8.32 2.14
CA ASN A 335 20.90 8.88 2.60
C ASN A 335 21.12 10.31 2.08
N VAL A 336 20.78 10.58 0.82
CA VAL A 336 20.83 11.94 0.27
C VAL A 336 19.85 12.84 1.03
N LEU A 337 18.61 12.40 1.25
CA LEU A 337 17.62 13.17 2.00
C LEU A 337 18.11 13.49 3.43
N PHE A 338 18.58 12.48 4.18
CA PHE A 338 19.08 12.65 5.54
C PHE A 338 20.31 13.54 5.60
N ARG A 339 21.25 13.40 4.66
CA ARG A 339 22.40 14.30 4.54
C ARG A 339 21.96 15.74 4.37
N ARG A 340 20.97 15.99 3.52
CA ARG A 340 20.48 17.34 3.19
C ARG A 340 19.67 17.96 4.32
N TRP A 341 18.92 17.18 5.08
CA TRP A 341 18.15 17.67 6.22
C TRP A 341 18.98 17.82 7.49
N PHE A 342 19.83 16.85 7.79
CA PHE A 342 20.44 16.72 9.12
C PHE A 342 21.96 16.88 9.12
N GLY A 343 22.61 16.90 7.95
CA GLY A 343 24.07 16.99 7.81
C GLY A 343 24.74 15.64 7.52
N GLU A 344 26.04 15.69 7.22
CA GLU A 344 26.82 14.50 6.81
C GLU A 344 26.89 13.41 7.89
N GLU A 345 26.88 13.77 9.18
CA GLU A 345 26.91 12.78 10.26
C GLU A 345 25.69 11.85 10.29
N PHE A 346 24.57 12.24 9.65
CA PHE A 346 23.35 11.45 9.57
C PHE A 346 23.23 10.62 8.28
N ALA A 347 24.14 10.82 7.33
CA ALA A 347 24.11 10.17 6.02
C ALA A 347 24.56 8.70 6.05
N ALA A 348 25.31 8.31 7.09
CA ALA A 348 25.74 6.93 7.29
C ALA A 348 24.60 6.08 7.86
N TYR A 349 23.51 5.96 7.11
CA TYR A 349 22.61 4.81 7.31
C TYR A 349 23.37 3.58 6.82
N PRO A 350 23.51 2.52 7.63
CA PRO A 350 24.10 1.28 7.15
C PRO A 350 23.19 0.76 6.04
N THR A 351 23.57 1.03 4.80
CA THR A 351 23.07 0.26 3.69
C THR A 351 23.58 -1.15 3.95
N GLN A 352 22.77 -2.02 4.55
CA GLN A 352 22.82 -3.41 4.17
C GLN A 352 22.86 -3.36 2.64
N PRO A 353 23.96 -3.79 1.99
CA PRO A 353 24.04 -3.71 0.55
C PRO A 353 22.74 -4.29 0.02
N ILE A 354 22.01 -3.51 -0.78
CA ILE A 354 20.93 -4.07 -1.58
C ILE A 354 21.67 -5.11 -2.40
N VAL A 355 21.60 -6.36 -1.98
CA VAL A 355 22.29 -7.45 -2.65
C VAL A 355 21.60 -7.49 -3.99
N ASP A 356 22.24 -6.89 -5.00
CA ASP A 356 21.84 -7.07 -6.37
C ASP A 356 21.88 -8.59 -6.58
N PRO A 357 20.73 -9.26 -6.75
CA PRO A 357 20.66 -10.72 -6.71
C PRO A 357 21.43 -11.38 -7.87
N LEU A 358 22.10 -10.59 -8.71
CA LEU A 358 23.06 -11.05 -9.71
C LEU A 358 24.43 -11.45 -9.14
N VAL A 359 24.76 -11.10 -7.89
CA VAL A 359 25.93 -11.67 -7.21
C VAL A 359 25.51 -12.98 -6.56
N THR A 360 26.03 -14.08 -7.07
CA THR A 360 25.72 -15.45 -6.63
C THR A 360 25.93 -15.55 -5.11
N PRO A 361 24.86 -15.64 -4.29
CA PRO A 361 25.03 -15.66 -2.85
C PRO A 361 25.70 -16.97 -2.44
N SER A 362 26.51 -16.94 -1.37
CA SER A 362 26.73 -18.14 -0.58
C SER A 362 25.36 -18.74 -0.26
N PRO A 363 25.15 -20.06 -0.41
CA PRO A 363 23.82 -20.66 -0.32
C PRO A 363 23.18 -20.30 1.00
N THR A 364 22.32 -19.28 0.97
CA THR A 364 21.49 -18.89 2.09
C THR A 364 20.52 -20.03 2.26
N ILE A 365 20.60 -20.69 3.41
CA ILE A 365 19.61 -21.66 3.86
C ILE A 365 18.25 -20.94 3.75
N PRO A 366 17.34 -21.37 2.86
CA PRO A 366 16.06 -20.69 2.72
C PRO A 366 15.31 -20.73 4.05
N PRO A 367 14.57 -19.68 4.42
CA PRO A 367 13.76 -19.70 5.63
C PRO A 367 12.73 -20.85 5.58
N GLY A 368 12.33 -21.36 6.74
CA GLY A 368 11.38 -22.47 6.88
C GLY A 368 12.02 -23.86 6.91
N PRO A 369 11.21 -24.93 6.75
CA PRO A 369 11.63 -26.31 6.94
C PRO A 369 12.61 -26.77 5.85
N GLY A 370 13.45 -27.76 6.20
CA GLY A 370 14.35 -28.44 5.28
C GLY A 370 13.68 -29.58 4.49
N PRO A 371 14.47 -30.24 3.60
CA PRO A 371 13.95 -31.28 2.71
C PRO A 371 13.46 -32.53 3.46
N ILE A 372 12.40 -33.16 2.95
CA ILE A 372 11.89 -34.44 3.46
C ILE A 372 12.88 -35.57 3.08
N HIS A 373 13.44 -36.25 4.07
CA HIS A 373 14.42 -37.34 3.84
C HIS A 373 13.79 -38.74 3.76
N SER A 374 12.63 -38.96 4.39
CA SER A 374 11.87 -40.21 4.25
C SER A 374 10.40 -40.03 4.66
N VAL A 375 10.20 -39.62 5.91
CA VAL A 375 8.91 -39.27 6.50
C VAL A 375 9.02 -37.83 6.99
N PRO A 376 8.02 -36.97 6.74
CA PRO A 376 8.05 -35.61 7.25
C PRO A 376 7.98 -35.60 8.78
N ASP A 377 8.72 -34.70 9.42
CA ASP A 377 8.69 -34.51 10.89
C ASP A 377 7.34 -33.94 11.34
N PHE A 378 6.78 -33.05 10.52
CA PHE A 378 5.47 -32.44 10.74
C PHE A 378 4.53 -32.67 9.56
N HIS A 379 3.24 -32.85 9.87
CA HIS A 379 2.18 -32.88 8.89
C HIS A 379 1.07 -31.90 9.28
N ALA A 380 0.69 -31.04 8.35
CA ALA A 380 -0.36 -30.06 8.53
C ALA A 380 -1.39 -30.12 7.40
N VAL A 381 -2.63 -29.76 7.70
CA VAL A 381 -3.70 -29.59 6.72
C VAL A 381 -4.00 -28.10 6.61
N ILE A 382 -3.96 -27.56 5.40
CA ILE A 382 -4.26 -26.15 5.12
C ILE A 382 -5.53 -26.07 4.28
N LEU A 383 -6.47 -25.26 4.75
CA LEU A 383 -7.71 -24.95 4.03
C LEU A 383 -7.47 -23.65 3.24
N ALA A 384 -7.19 -23.77 1.94
CA ALA A 384 -6.83 -22.63 1.09
C ALA A 384 -8.02 -21.74 0.75
N SER A 385 -9.22 -22.31 0.72
CA SER A 385 -10.44 -21.54 0.58
C SER A 385 -10.81 -20.98 1.94
N GLN A 386 -11.08 -19.67 2.03
CA GLN A 386 -11.61 -19.02 3.24
C GLN A 386 -13.04 -19.50 3.61
N GLN A 387 -13.42 -20.72 3.22
CA GLN A 387 -14.66 -21.33 3.67
C GLN A 387 -14.55 -21.55 5.19
N GLU A 388 -15.52 -21.00 5.93
CA GLU A 388 -15.53 -20.93 7.39
C GLU A 388 -15.16 -22.26 8.06
N THR A 389 -14.07 -22.33 8.82
CA THR A 389 -13.59 -23.54 9.53
C THR A 389 -14.65 -24.37 10.26
N ASN A 390 -15.77 -23.74 10.63
CA ASN A 390 -16.95 -24.38 11.19
C ASN A 390 -17.39 -25.61 10.36
N TRP A 391 -17.32 -25.56 9.03
CA TRP A 391 -17.71 -26.71 8.20
C TRP A 391 -16.79 -27.93 8.39
N PHE A 392 -15.50 -27.73 8.74
CA PHE A 392 -14.58 -28.84 9.01
C PHE A 392 -14.96 -29.61 10.28
N TYR A 393 -15.54 -28.94 11.28
CA TYR A 393 -15.96 -29.58 12.53
C TYR A 393 -17.41 -30.08 12.51
N GLU A 394 -18.25 -29.53 11.63
CA GLU A 394 -19.64 -29.96 11.45
C GLU A 394 -19.78 -31.21 10.58
N ILE A 395 -18.76 -31.54 9.77
CA ILE A 395 -18.74 -32.75 8.95
C ILE A 395 -18.21 -33.93 9.75
N GLU A 396 -19.08 -34.89 10.04
CA GLU A 396 -18.78 -36.14 10.75
C GLU A 396 -17.57 -36.90 10.14
N ALA A 397 -17.38 -36.86 8.82
CA ALA A 397 -16.24 -37.48 8.16
C ALA A 397 -14.89 -36.80 8.50
N ALA A 398 -14.87 -35.48 8.65
CA ALA A 398 -13.69 -34.73 9.05
C ALA A 398 -13.36 -34.99 10.52
N ARG A 399 -14.37 -35.08 11.40
CA ARG A 399 -14.19 -35.53 12.79
C ARG A 399 -13.56 -36.91 12.86
N ARG A 400 -14.08 -37.89 12.12
CA ARG A 400 -13.52 -39.27 12.09
C ARG A 400 -12.08 -39.29 11.59
N TYR A 401 -11.79 -38.53 10.55
CA TYR A 401 -10.45 -38.40 10.03
C TYR A 401 -9.49 -37.78 11.07
N TRP A 402 -9.93 -36.71 11.72
CA TRP A 402 -9.15 -36.05 12.77
C TRP A 402 -8.96 -36.95 13.99
N GLU A 403 -9.97 -37.70 14.43
CA GLU A 403 -9.84 -38.64 15.55
C GLU A 403 -8.84 -39.76 15.26
N ALA A 404 -8.77 -40.21 14.01
CA ALA A 404 -7.84 -41.26 13.58
C ALA A 404 -6.38 -40.79 13.50
N PHE A 405 -6.13 -39.59 12.96
CA PHE A 405 -4.77 -39.14 12.61
C PHE A 405 -4.29 -37.90 13.35
N ARG A 406 -5.20 -37.14 13.97
CA ARG A 406 -4.96 -35.89 14.71
C ARG A 406 -4.01 -34.91 14.01
N PRO A 407 -4.25 -34.58 12.72
CA PRO A 407 -3.40 -33.63 12.03
C PRO A 407 -3.53 -32.23 12.65
N SER A 408 -2.48 -31.43 12.52
CA SER A 408 -2.56 -29.99 12.77
C SER A 408 -3.34 -29.33 11.63
N VAL A 409 -4.39 -28.58 11.92
CA VAL A 409 -5.17 -27.85 10.91
C VAL A 409 -4.81 -26.38 11.03
N LEU A 410 -4.31 -25.80 9.94
CA LEU A 410 -3.86 -24.42 9.87
C LEU A 410 -4.77 -23.63 8.93
N LEU A 411 -5.06 -22.39 9.32
CA LEU A 411 -5.86 -21.45 8.52
C LEU A 411 -4.99 -20.52 7.69
N ASP A 412 -3.72 -20.47 8.05
CA ASP A 412 -2.69 -19.65 7.44
C ASP A 412 -1.41 -20.47 7.33
N TYR A 413 -0.72 -20.35 6.21
CA TYR A 413 0.57 -20.98 5.95
C TYR A 413 1.75 -20.15 6.45
N GLU A 414 1.56 -18.91 6.96
CA GLU A 414 2.67 -18.11 7.51
C GLU A 414 3.39 -18.81 8.69
N ILE A 415 2.74 -19.74 9.38
CA ILE A 415 3.39 -20.51 10.45
C ILE A 415 4.58 -21.35 9.96
N ILE A 416 4.64 -21.68 8.66
CA ILE A 416 5.75 -22.41 8.04
C ILE A 416 7.07 -21.63 8.21
N HIS A 417 7.00 -20.30 8.22
CA HIS A 417 8.16 -19.43 8.42
C HIS A 417 8.91 -19.71 9.72
N PHE A 418 8.20 -20.13 10.77
CA PHE A 418 8.78 -20.35 12.10
C PHE A 418 9.34 -21.76 12.30
N LEU A 419 9.19 -22.66 11.32
CA LEU A 419 9.79 -23.99 11.40
C LEU A 419 11.30 -23.89 11.11
N PRO A 420 12.15 -24.49 11.96
CA PRO A 420 13.59 -24.48 11.73
C PRO A 420 13.95 -25.37 10.53
N HIS A 421 15.05 -25.06 9.85
CA HIS A 421 15.45 -25.78 8.64
C HIS A 421 15.91 -27.24 8.91
N ASP A 422 16.17 -27.61 10.16
CA ASP A 422 16.51 -28.98 10.52
C ASP A 422 15.30 -29.91 10.68
N VAL A 423 14.07 -29.40 10.46
CA VAL A 423 12.83 -30.20 10.41
C VAL A 423 12.20 -30.15 9.02
N SER A 424 11.43 -31.17 8.69
CA SER A 424 10.72 -31.31 7.42
C SER A 424 9.20 -31.22 7.60
N LEU A 425 8.50 -30.61 6.63
CA LEU A 425 7.06 -30.40 6.66
C LEU A 425 6.39 -30.97 5.42
N MET A 426 5.30 -31.72 5.63
CA MET A 426 4.32 -32.05 4.60
C MET A 426 3.02 -31.31 4.85
N ILE A 427 2.48 -30.69 3.81
CA ILE A 427 1.20 -29.99 3.84
C ILE A 427 0.21 -30.75 2.98
N THR A 428 -1.00 -30.92 3.50
CA THR A 428 -2.15 -31.26 2.69
C THR A 428 -2.92 -29.99 2.38
N LEU A 429 -2.87 -29.56 1.14
CA LEU A 429 -3.52 -28.36 0.67
C LEU A 429 -4.92 -28.71 0.16
N ILE A 430 -5.95 -28.40 0.94
CA ILE A 430 -7.34 -28.54 0.52
C ILE A 430 -7.75 -27.22 -0.15
N THR A 431 -8.04 -27.28 -1.44
CA THR A 431 -8.25 -26.09 -2.27
C THR A 431 -9.32 -26.35 -3.33
N THR A 432 -9.88 -25.28 -3.91
CA THR A 432 -10.66 -25.42 -5.14
C THR A 432 -9.72 -25.57 -6.35
N PRO A 433 -10.19 -26.16 -7.48
CA PRO A 433 -9.39 -26.27 -8.70
C PRO A 433 -8.84 -24.93 -9.20
N GLU A 434 -9.59 -23.85 -9.03
CA GLU A 434 -9.22 -22.50 -9.48
C GLU A 434 -8.06 -21.91 -8.67
N MET A 435 -7.99 -22.21 -7.37
CA MET A 435 -6.97 -21.67 -6.47
C MET A 435 -5.72 -22.56 -6.38
N ARG A 436 -5.75 -23.79 -6.91
CA ARG A 436 -4.68 -24.78 -6.76
C ARG A 436 -3.30 -24.20 -7.06
N TYR A 437 -3.10 -23.71 -8.29
CA TYR A 437 -1.78 -23.29 -8.74
C TYR A 437 -1.32 -22.06 -7.98
N THR A 438 -2.22 -21.08 -7.78
CA THR A 438 -1.91 -19.85 -7.04
C THR A 438 -1.39 -20.14 -5.63
N VAL A 439 -2.07 -20.99 -4.87
CA VAL A 439 -1.70 -21.25 -3.47
C VAL A 439 -0.54 -22.23 -3.36
N HIS A 440 -0.53 -23.29 -4.17
CA HIS A 440 0.58 -24.25 -4.25
C HIS A 440 1.89 -23.55 -4.62
N ASP A 441 1.89 -22.76 -5.68
CA ASP A 441 3.09 -22.11 -6.18
C ASP A 441 3.56 -21.01 -5.24
N SER A 442 2.63 -20.27 -4.60
CA SER A 442 2.96 -19.30 -3.55
C SER A 442 3.71 -19.95 -2.37
N ILE A 443 3.24 -21.11 -1.89
CA ILE A 443 3.91 -21.85 -0.80
C ILE A 443 5.30 -22.32 -1.25
N LEU A 444 5.42 -22.98 -2.41
CA LEU A 444 6.70 -23.51 -2.87
C LEU A 444 7.72 -22.42 -3.26
N GLN A 445 7.25 -21.27 -3.73
CA GLN A 445 8.12 -20.12 -4.02
C GLN A 445 8.78 -19.58 -2.74
N ARG A 446 8.06 -19.62 -1.61
CA ARG A 446 8.57 -19.16 -0.30
C ARG A 446 9.33 -20.24 0.46
N TRP A 447 8.86 -21.49 0.39
CA TRP A 447 9.37 -22.63 1.15
C TRP A 447 9.56 -23.85 0.23
N PRO A 448 10.67 -23.89 -0.54
CA PRO A 448 10.86 -24.86 -1.62
C PRO A 448 11.00 -26.32 -1.16
N TYR A 449 11.20 -26.55 0.14
CA TYR A 449 11.38 -27.87 0.72
C TYR A 449 10.12 -28.46 1.36
N VAL A 450 9.03 -27.70 1.40
CA VAL A 450 7.73 -28.19 1.86
C VAL A 450 7.18 -29.19 0.85
N GLY A 451 6.83 -30.39 1.31
CA GLY A 451 6.06 -31.32 0.48
C GLY A 451 4.59 -30.93 0.48
N ILE A 452 3.91 -30.96 -0.67
CA ILE A 452 2.49 -30.61 -0.77
C ILE A 452 1.69 -31.75 -1.43
N ASP A 453 0.71 -32.30 -0.70
CA ASP A 453 -0.36 -33.17 -1.20
C ASP A 453 -1.60 -32.30 -1.47
N VAL A 454 -1.94 -32.08 -2.74
CA VAL A 454 -3.09 -31.22 -3.10
C VAL A 454 -4.36 -32.05 -3.19
N VAL A 455 -5.39 -31.62 -2.47
CA VAL A 455 -6.73 -32.21 -2.46
C VAL A 455 -7.70 -31.18 -3.04
N GLU A 456 -8.00 -31.32 -4.33
CA GLU A 456 -8.96 -30.46 -5.02
C GLU A 456 -10.38 -30.85 -4.64
N VAL A 457 -11.15 -29.87 -4.17
CA VAL A 457 -12.56 -30.05 -3.80
C VAL A 457 -13.42 -28.93 -4.36
N THR A 458 -14.56 -29.30 -4.94
CA THR A 458 -15.57 -28.37 -5.44
C THR A 458 -16.76 -28.24 -4.48
N SER A 459 -16.84 -29.09 -3.46
CA SER A 459 -17.90 -29.05 -2.44
C SER A 459 -17.46 -29.70 -1.13
N ALA A 460 -18.11 -29.31 -0.04
CA ALA A 460 -17.95 -29.91 1.28
C ALA A 460 -18.25 -31.43 1.28
N MET A 461 -19.23 -31.87 0.49
CA MET A 461 -19.60 -33.28 0.36
C MET A 461 -18.48 -34.11 -0.28
N GLN A 462 -17.83 -33.58 -1.32
CA GLN A 462 -16.68 -34.25 -1.95
C GLN A 462 -15.52 -34.38 -0.96
N LEU A 463 -15.22 -33.33 -0.18
CA LEU A 463 -14.19 -33.45 0.85
C LEU A 463 -14.57 -34.51 1.89
N ALA A 464 -15.81 -34.50 2.36
CA ALA A 464 -16.31 -35.47 3.34
C ALA A 464 -16.12 -36.91 2.85
N GLU A 465 -16.39 -37.18 1.56
CA GLU A 465 -16.16 -38.47 0.93
C GLU A 465 -14.67 -38.85 0.92
N ILE A 466 -13.78 -37.92 0.54
CA ILE A 466 -12.33 -38.12 0.54
C ILE A 466 -11.82 -38.43 1.95
N LEU A 467 -12.20 -37.63 2.94
CA LEU A 467 -11.81 -37.80 4.35
C LEU A 467 -12.33 -39.13 4.91
N GLY A 468 -13.60 -39.43 4.66
CA GLY A 468 -14.23 -40.67 5.11
C GLY A 468 -13.59 -41.91 4.50
N SER A 469 -13.32 -41.90 3.19
CA SER A 469 -12.64 -42.99 2.47
C SER A 469 -11.23 -43.22 3.01
N ARG A 470 -10.47 -42.15 3.24
CA ARG A 470 -9.12 -42.23 3.79
C ARG A 470 -9.10 -42.74 5.24
N ALA A 471 -10.00 -42.25 6.09
CA ALA A 471 -10.14 -42.72 7.46
C ALA A 471 -10.50 -44.22 7.50
N ALA A 472 -11.46 -44.66 6.68
CA ALA A 472 -11.85 -46.07 6.58
C ALA A 472 -10.72 -46.98 6.08
N ALA A 473 -9.86 -46.47 5.19
CA ALA A 473 -8.70 -47.19 4.67
C ALA A 473 -7.44 -47.10 5.57
N ASN A 474 -7.52 -46.42 6.72
CA ASN A 474 -6.39 -46.07 7.57
C ASN A 474 -5.23 -45.39 6.79
N ARG A 475 -5.56 -44.47 5.89
CA ARG A 475 -4.60 -43.73 5.06
C ARG A 475 -4.57 -42.26 5.46
N ARG A 476 -3.42 -41.79 5.97
CA ARG A 476 -3.19 -40.35 6.21
C ARG A 476 -3.06 -39.57 4.89
N PHE A 477 -3.09 -38.25 4.97
CA PHE A 477 -2.63 -37.39 3.88
C PHE A 477 -1.11 -37.28 3.91
N GLY A 478 -0.52 -36.97 2.74
CA GLY A 478 0.92 -37.05 2.53
C GLY A 478 1.36 -38.43 2.09
#